data_AF-A0A956ICX5-F1
#
_entry.id   AF-A0A956ICX5-F1
#
_cell.length_a   1.000
_cell.length_b   1.000
_cell.length_c   1.000
_cell.angle_alpha   90.00
_cell.angle_beta   90.00
_cell.angle_gamma   90.00
#
_symmetry.space_group_name_H-M   'P 1'
#
loop_
_entity.id
_entity.type
_entity.pdbx_description
1 polymer ?
#
loop_
_entity_poly.entity_id
_entity_poly.type
_entity_poly.pdbx_seq_one_letter_code
_entity_poly.pdbx_strand_id
1 'polypeptide(L)'
;GVLGALPLRKRLGLASRTARYGLALTDEGLLYRSPDGEQAIAREHVAGAVEPGEWGTRANFRRFSPVFLLVEPDASGRALIELPPVFDDNPGVLAEHLTRWRGPTPAVEALPPADRLASKVYDDAAHGRSAPGVAVLRHGRTWLRRGPYAALLFGAVFAEAVARLPSDVSLGILPAAALGICVLIPLTWIVLSWRHVGPRRGLALVLTAHEALMRTRGGVLRARWTDVPSMAVEKAAGWSLLDGWSETRKLRFDRVENTPIRYDEAFLGVPADVALALAEAYRKGALGRRGARSTG
;
A
#
# COMPACT_ATOMS: atom_id res chain seq x y z
N GLY A 1 -30.77 4.09 16.81
CA GLY A 1 -29.72 3.22 17.34
C GLY A 1 -29.17 2.30 16.26
N VAL A 2 -28.15 2.74 15.51
CA VAL A 2 -27.54 1.98 14.39
C VAL A 2 -26.05 1.64 14.65
N LEU A 3 -25.51 2.05 15.79
CA LEU A 3 -24.07 1.89 16.12
C LEU A 3 -23.67 0.49 16.63
N GLY A 4 -24.60 -0.45 16.76
CA GLY A 4 -24.35 -1.80 17.32
C GLY A 4 -24.19 -2.95 16.33
N ALA A 5 -24.55 -2.79 15.05
CA ALA A 5 -24.65 -3.92 14.10
C ALA A 5 -23.34 -4.23 13.33
N LEU A 6 -22.50 -3.21 13.11
CA LEU A 6 -21.18 -3.35 12.47
C LEU A 6 -20.16 -4.19 13.27
N PRO A 7 -20.04 -4.06 14.60
CA PRO A 7 -19.06 -4.85 15.37
C PRO A 7 -19.39 -6.35 15.41
N LEU A 8 -20.68 -6.71 15.37
CA LEU A 8 -21.16 -8.09 15.38
C LEU A 8 -20.85 -8.83 14.07
N ARG A 9 -21.03 -8.18 12.90
CA ARG A 9 -20.70 -8.78 11.59
C ARG A 9 -19.21 -9.04 11.42
N LYS A 10 -18.33 -8.14 11.90
CA LYS A 10 -16.88 -8.38 11.87
C LYS A 10 -16.46 -9.52 12.81
N ARG A 11 -17.07 -9.63 14.01
CA ARG A 11 -16.82 -10.71 14.97
C ARG A 11 -17.23 -12.09 14.44
N LEU A 12 -18.41 -12.22 13.83
CA LEU A 12 -18.87 -13.46 13.19
C LEU A 12 -18.01 -13.87 11.97
N GLY A 13 -17.53 -12.89 11.20
CA GLY A 13 -16.58 -13.13 10.11
C GLY A 13 -15.18 -13.56 10.57
N LEU A 14 -14.76 -13.19 11.77
CA LEU A 14 -13.46 -13.55 12.35
C LEU A 14 -13.45 -14.98 12.92
N ALA A 15 -14.52 -15.39 13.59
CA ALA A 15 -14.65 -16.76 14.12
C ALA A 15 -14.75 -17.83 13.03
N SER A 16 -15.29 -17.49 11.85
CA SER A 16 -15.29 -18.37 10.67
C SER A 16 -13.97 -18.33 9.89
N ARG A 17 -13.13 -17.30 10.11
CA ARG A 17 -11.79 -17.16 9.51
C ARG A 17 -10.73 -17.94 10.29
N THR A 18 -10.77 -17.97 11.62
CA THR A 18 -9.78 -18.70 12.45
C THR A 18 -9.67 -20.18 12.10
N ALA A 19 -10.74 -20.83 11.62
CA ALA A 19 -10.67 -22.22 11.15
C ALA A 19 -9.94 -22.40 9.80
N ARG A 20 -9.76 -21.32 9.03
CA ARG A 20 -9.15 -21.32 7.68
C ARG A 20 -7.74 -20.72 7.64
N TYR A 21 -7.30 -20.11 8.73
CA TYR A 21 -5.98 -19.53 8.85
C TYR A 21 -5.16 -20.31 9.89
N GLY A 22 -3.91 -20.59 9.55
CA GLY A 22 -2.97 -21.26 10.44
C GLY A 22 -1.60 -20.64 10.29
N LEU A 23 -0.89 -20.48 11.39
CA LEU A 23 0.49 -20.01 11.39
C LEU A 23 1.28 -20.93 12.31
N ALA A 24 2.28 -21.62 11.75
CA ALA A 24 3.21 -22.44 12.50
C ALA A 24 4.63 -21.95 12.24
N LEU A 25 5.38 -21.74 13.31
CA LEU A 25 6.78 -21.33 13.28
C LEU A 25 7.63 -22.53 13.69
N THR A 26 8.63 -22.87 12.88
CA THR A 26 9.64 -23.88 13.16
C THR A 26 11.02 -23.25 13.08
N ASP A 27 12.07 -23.98 13.46
CA ASP A 27 13.44 -23.46 13.33
C ASP A 27 13.86 -23.24 11.87
N GLU A 28 13.29 -24.04 10.96
CA GLU A 28 13.56 -24.00 9.52
C GLU A 28 12.69 -23.00 8.76
N GLY A 29 11.49 -22.69 9.24
CA GLY A 29 10.58 -21.84 8.47
C GLY A 29 9.21 -21.57 9.09
N LEU A 30 8.39 -20.91 8.28
CA LEU A 30 7.06 -20.48 8.61
C LEU A 30 6.08 -21.17 7.65
N LEU A 31 5.11 -21.89 8.20
CA LEU A 31 3.99 -22.44 7.47
C LEU A 31 2.77 -21.53 7.69
N TYR A 32 2.31 -20.91 6.61
CA TYR A 32 1.12 -20.07 6.61
C TYR A 32 0.00 -20.75 5.82
N ARG A 33 -1.09 -21.07 6.50
CA ARG A 33 -2.34 -21.53 5.88
C ARG A 33 -3.29 -20.35 5.74
N SER A 34 -3.83 -20.20 4.54
CA SER A 34 -4.86 -19.23 4.20
C SER A 34 -5.99 -19.90 3.40
N PRO A 35 -7.14 -19.23 3.21
CA PRO A 35 -8.19 -19.72 2.32
C PRO A 35 -7.74 -19.99 0.89
N ASP A 36 -6.66 -19.34 0.44
CA ASP A 36 -6.12 -19.46 -0.91
C ASP A 36 -5.09 -20.62 -1.03
N GLY A 37 -4.72 -21.25 0.09
CA GLY A 37 -3.79 -22.37 0.14
C GLY A 37 -2.78 -22.28 1.29
N GLU A 38 -1.88 -23.25 1.33
CA GLU A 38 -0.76 -23.32 2.27
C GLU A 38 0.53 -22.84 1.60
N GLN A 39 1.33 -22.09 2.36
CA GLN A 39 2.61 -21.56 1.92
C GLN A 39 3.67 -21.85 2.98
N ALA A 40 4.68 -22.62 2.62
CA ALA A 40 5.89 -22.80 3.42
C ALA A 40 6.95 -21.80 2.99
N ILE A 41 7.52 -21.09 3.96
CA ILE A 41 8.53 -20.04 3.73
C ILE A 41 9.71 -20.34 4.62
N ALA A 42 10.86 -20.61 4.01
CA ALA A 42 12.08 -20.83 4.76
C ALA A 42 12.43 -19.58 5.60
N ARG A 43 12.90 -19.78 6.82
CA ARG A 43 13.18 -18.71 7.78
C ARG A 43 14.17 -17.71 7.20
N GLU A 44 15.14 -18.18 6.43
CA GLU A 44 16.09 -17.34 5.73
C GLU A 44 15.40 -16.36 4.78
N HIS A 45 14.36 -16.74 4.07
CA HIS A 45 13.65 -15.91 3.08
C HIS A 45 12.77 -14.83 3.70
N VAL A 46 12.53 -14.85 5.01
CA VAL A 46 11.85 -13.78 5.73
C VAL A 46 12.87 -12.66 6.03
N ALA A 47 12.50 -11.40 5.83
CA ALA A 47 13.32 -10.25 6.20
C ALA A 47 12.82 -9.54 7.47
N GLY A 48 11.55 -9.70 7.81
CA GLY A 48 10.97 -9.13 9.02
C GLY A 48 9.44 -9.11 8.97
N ALA A 49 8.82 -8.56 10.01
CA ALA A 49 7.39 -8.34 10.10
C ALA A 49 7.10 -6.90 10.53
N VAL A 50 6.02 -6.33 10.00
CA VAL A 50 5.67 -4.92 10.19
C VAL A 50 4.19 -4.77 10.45
N GLU A 51 3.85 -4.11 11.56
CA GLU A 51 2.52 -3.56 11.79
C GLU A 51 2.45 -2.14 11.18
N PRO A 52 1.41 -1.79 10.40
CA PRO A 52 1.24 -0.43 9.91
C PRO A 52 0.76 0.53 11.01
N GLY A 53 1.35 1.72 11.07
CA GLY A 53 0.99 2.82 11.99
C GLY A 53 1.92 2.96 13.20
N GLU A 54 1.66 3.99 14.02
CA GLU A 54 2.43 4.23 15.25
C GLU A 54 1.80 3.53 16.47
N TRP A 55 2.66 2.98 17.31
CA TRP A 55 2.23 2.25 18.50
C TRP A 55 1.67 3.17 19.63
N GLY A 56 1.66 4.51 19.45
CA GLY A 56 1.21 5.45 20.49
C GLY A 56 -0.09 6.20 20.21
N THR A 57 -0.59 6.24 18.97
CA THR A 57 -1.56 7.28 18.55
C THR A 57 -3.02 6.81 18.41
N ARG A 58 -3.37 5.57 18.76
CA ARG A 58 -4.71 5.00 18.44
C ARG A 58 -5.32 4.19 19.58
N ALA A 59 -6.24 4.79 20.31
CA ALA A 59 -7.03 4.13 21.35
C ALA A 59 -8.10 3.18 20.74
N ASN A 60 -8.26 1.99 21.33
CA ASN A 60 -9.40 1.06 21.24
C ASN A 60 -9.65 0.17 19.99
N PHE A 61 -8.94 0.32 18.86
CA PHE A 61 -9.25 -0.47 17.63
C PHE A 61 -8.16 -1.46 17.16
N ARG A 62 -7.14 -1.70 17.99
CA ARG A 62 -5.93 -2.48 17.63
C ARG A 62 -6.09 -3.95 17.30
N ARG A 63 -7.11 -4.63 17.85
CA ARG A 63 -7.20 -6.09 17.75
C ARG A 63 -7.39 -6.59 16.31
N PHE A 64 -7.53 -5.69 15.33
CA PHE A 64 -7.93 -6.05 13.96
C PHE A 64 -7.05 -5.48 12.85
N SER A 65 -5.83 -4.99 13.13
CA SER A 65 -4.89 -4.54 12.09
C SER A 65 -4.04 -5.70 11.56
N PRO A 66 -3.93 -5.89 10.24
CA PRO A 66 -3.08 -6.94 9.69
C PRO A 66 -1.59 -6.66 9.95
N VAL A 67 -0.80 -7.73 10.02
CA VAL A 67 0.67 -7.69 10.07
C VAL A 67 1.21 -8.08 8.71
N PHE A 68 2.23 -7.38 8.22
CA PHE A 68 2.84 -7.68 6.93
C PHE A 68 4.18 -8.37 7.15
N LEU A 69 4.29 -9.60 6.64
CA LEU A 69 5.56 -10.31 6.55
C LEU A 69 6.30 -9.83 5.30
N LEU A 70 7.54 -9.37 5.50
CA LEU A 70 8.46 -9.04 4.43
C LEU A 70 9.21 -10.31 4.05
N VAL A 71 9.08 -10.74 2.80
CA VAL A 71 9.68 -11.98 2.29
C VAL A 71 10.44 -11.71 1.01
N GLU A 72 11.34 -12.62 0.66
CA GLU A 72 12.00 -12.62 -0.63
C GLU A 72 10.97 -12.59 -1.77
N PRO A 73 11.14 -11.72 -2.78
CA PRO A 73 10.19 -11.62 -3.87
C PRO A 73 10.09 -12.94 -4.65
N ASP A 74 8.86 -13.38 -4.86
CA ASP A 74 8.56 -14.51 -5.77
C ASP A 74 8.77 -14.14 -7.25
N ALA A 75 8.49 -15.07 -8.16
CA ALA A 75 8.59 -14.85 -9.60
C ALA A 75 7.69 -13.71 -10.14
N SER A 76 6.64 -13.34 -9.40
CA SER A 76 5.77 -12.21 -9.73
C SER A 76 6.28 -10.88 -9.14
N GLY A 77 7.31 -10.92 -8.30
CA GLY A 77 7.86 -9.79 -7.55
C GLY A 77 7.09 -9.48 -6.27
N ARG A 78 6.22 -10.39 -5.79
CA ARG A 78 5.51 -10.19 -4.52
C ARG A 78 6.45 -10.47 -3.36
N ALA A 79 6.73 -9.44 -2.56
CA ALA A 79 7.61 -9.51 -1.39
C ALA A 79 6.85 -9.28 -0.05
N LEU A 80 5.52 -9.25 -0.10
CA LEU A 80 4.65 -8.95 1.04
C LEU A 80 3.56 -10.01 1.20
N ILE A 81 3.42 -10.50 2.43
CA ILE A 81 2.33 -11.40 2.82
C ILE A 81 1.56 -10.73 3.95
N GLU A 82 0.27 -10.52 3.72
CA GLU A 82 -0.64 -9.98 4.73
C GLU A 82 -1.11 -11.11 5.64
N LEU A 83 -0.81 -10.99 6.93
CA LEU A 83 -1.25 -11.88 7.99
C LEU A 83 -2.46 -11.27 8.69
N PRO A 84 -3.60 -11.98 8.76
CA PRO A 84 -4.77 -11.49 9.46
C PRO A 84 -4.49 -11.32 10.97
N PRO A 85 -5.23 -10.42 11.64
CA PRO A 85 -5.09 -10.11 13.06
C PRO A 85 -5.73 -11.18 13.96
N VAL A 86 -5.33 -12.44 13.80
CA VAL A 86 -5.95 -13.58 14.49
C VAL A 86 -4.96 -14.48 15.22
N PHE A 87 -3.66 -14.29 15.01
CA PHE A 87 -2.63 -15.21 15.50
C PHE A 87 -2.10 -14.89 16.90
N ASP A 88 -2.19 -13.64 17.33
CA ASP A 88 -1.79 -13.20 18.67
C ASP A 88 -2.82 -12.20 19.24
N ASP A 89 -2.69 -11.91 20.54
CA ASP A 89 -3.55 -10.97 21.27
C ASP A 89 -3.59 -9.58 20.64
N ASN A 90 -2.46 -9.14 20.08
CA ASN A 90 -2.37 -7.90 19.34
C ASN A 90 -1.34 -8.00 18.20
N PRO A 91 -1.54 -7.23 17.10
CA PRO A 91 -0.66 -7.29 15.93
C PRO A 91 0.78 -6.85 16.20
N GLY A 92 1.01 -5.97 17.17
CA GLY A 92 2.36 -5.56 17.56
C GLY A 92 3.16 -6.71 18.18
N VAL A 93 2.52 -7.51 19.05
CA VAL A 93 3.10 -8.71 19.63
C VAL A 93 3.38 -9.76 18.55
N LEU A 94 2.48 -9.94 17.59
CA LEU A 94 2.74 -10.83 16.44
C LEU A 94 3.96 -10.36 15.64
N ALA A 95 4.05 -9.07 15.31
CA ALA A 95 5.17 -8.52 14.56
C ALA A 95 6.49 -8.66 15.32
N GLU A 96 6.49 -8.41 16.64
CA GLU A 96 7.64 -8.60 17.52
C GLU A 96 8.04 -10.07 17.61
N HIS A 97 7.08 -10.96 17.81
CA HIS A 97 7.30 -12.41 17.89
C HIS A 97 7.90 -12.95 16.59
N LEU A 98 7.36 -12.55 15.43
CA LEU A 98 7.90 -12.92 14.12
C LEU A 98 9.31 -12.35 13.89
N THR A 99 9.56 -11.12 14.32
CA THR A 99 10.89 -10.50 14.20
C THR A 99 11.91 -11.18 15.10
N ARG A 100 11.53 -11.52 16.34
CA ARG A 100 12.37 -12.26 17.29
C ARG A 100 12.64 -13.67 16.80
N TRP A 101 11.61 -14.38 16.33
CA TRP A 101 11.75 -15.69 15.71
C TRP A 101 12.69 -15.62 14.50
N ARG A 102 12.58 -14.59 13.65
CA ARG A 102 13.48 -14.45 12.51
C ARG A 102 14.95 -14.28 12.92
N GLY A 103 15.21 -13.55 14.00
CA GLY A 103 16.56 -13.26 14.47
C GLY A 103 17.28 -12.22 13.61
N PRO A 104 18.56 -11.93 13.92
CA PRO A 104 19.33 -10.91 13.22
C PRO A 104 19.51 -11.26 11.73
N THR A 105 19.29 -10.29 10.87
CA THR A 105 19.58 -10.43 9.44
C THR A 105 21.06 -10.09 9.22
N PRO A 106 21.88 -11.01 8.69
CA PRO A 106 23.29 -10.74 8.43
C PRO A 106 23.42 -9.59 7.42
N ALA A 107 24.34 -8.67 7.68
CA ALA A 107 24.72 -7.65 6.71
C ALA A 107 25.42 -8.33 5.53
N VAL A 108 24.96 -8.06 4.31
CA VAL A 108 25.51 -8.69 3.09
C VAL A 108 26.16 -7.61 2.21
N GLU A 109 27.46 -7.74 1.97
CA GLU A 109 28.36 -6.78 1.29
C GLU A 109 27.95 -6.47 -0.15
N ALA A 110 27.41 -5.30 -0.53
CA ALA A 110 26.76 -5.00 -1.83
C ALA A 110 27.36 -5.63 -3.12
N LEU A 111 26.52 -6.17 -4.01
CA LEU A 111 26.95 -6.55 -5.39
C LEU A 111 27.20 -5.28 -6.21
N PRO A 112 28.08 -5.33 -7.24
CA PRO A 112 28.19 -4.23 -8.18
C PRO A 112 26.88 -4.04 -8.95
N PRO A 113 26.48 -2.79 -9.25
CA PRO A 113 25.27 -2.51 -9.99
C PRO A 113 25.37 -3.11 -11.41
N ALA A 114 24.40 -3.95 -11.78
CA ALA A 114 24.29 -4.37 -13.16
C ALA A 114 23.81 -3.19 -14.01
N ASP A 115 24.51 -2.90 -15.11
CA ASP A 115 24.15 -1.83 -16.04
C ASP A 115 22.88 -2.22 -16.83
N ARG A 116 21.72 -1.98 -16.21
CA ARG A 116 20.40 -2.30 -16.75
C ARG A 116 19.64 -1.00 -16.99
N LEU A 117 18.94 -0.95 -18.13
CA LEU A 117 18.00 0.12 -18.44
C LEU A 117 16.82 0.07 -17.45
N ALA A 118 16.69 1.09 -16.61
CA ALA A 118 15.62 1.19 -15.61
C ALA A 118 14.21 1.13 -16.24
N SER A 119 14.06 1.67 -17.46
CA SER A 119 12.82 1.57 -18.24
C SER A 119 12.47 0.12 -18.55
N LYS A 120 13.45 -0.70 -18.94
CA LYS A 120 13.24 -2.12 -19.23
C LYS A 120 12.83 -2.90 -17.98
N VAL A 121 13.53 -2.70 -16.86
CA VAL A 121 13.19 -3.36 -15.58
C VAL A 121 11.76 -3.00 -15.15
N TYR A 122 11.38 -1.73 -15.27
CA TYR A 122 10.02 -1.30 -14.93
C TYR A 122 8.97 -1.87 -15.88
N ASP A 123 9.24 -1.87 -17.18
CA ASP A 123 8.31 -2.39 -18.18
C ASP A 123 8.15 -3.89 -18.08
N ASP A 124 9.22 -4.66 -17.83
CA ASP A 124 9.12 -6.10 -17.58
C ASP A 124 8.26 -6.38 -16.34
N ALA A 125 8.49 -5.66 -15.24
CA ALA A 125 7.66 -5.76 -14.04
C ALA A 125 6.18 -5.41 -14.32
N ALA A 126 5.93 -4.41 -15.17
CA ALA A 126 4.56 -4.01 -15.55
C ALA A 126 3.83 -5.09 -16.37
N HIS A 127 4.58 -5.89 -17.14
CA HIS A 127 4.06 -7.05 -17.86
C HIS A 127 4.05 -8.34 -17.00
N GLY A 128 4.34 -8.24 -15.70
CA GLY A 128 4.35 -9.37 -14.77
C GLY A 128 5.60 -10.25 -14.85
N ARG A 129 6.66 -9.79 -15.52
CA ARG A 129 7.95 -10.46 -15.61
C ARG A 129 8.92 -9.81 -14.62
N SER A 130 9.00 -10.35 -13.41
CA SER A 130 9.92 -9.84 -12.40
C SER A 130 11.17 -10.71 -12.35
N ALA A 131 12.34 -10.07 -12.46
CA ALA A 131 13.61 -10.78 -12.27
C ALA A 131 13.77 -11.20 -10.80
N PRO A 132 14.56 -12.26 -10.51
CA PRO A 132 14.82 -12.67 -9.14
C PRO A 132 15.37 -11.51 -8.29
N GLY A 133 14.86 -11.38 -7.06
CA GLY A 133 15.24 -10.28 -6.16
C GLY A 133 14.59 -8.93 -6.46
N VAL A 134 13.71 -8.82 -7.46
CA VAL A 134 12.96 -7.58 -7.75
C VAL A 134 11.57 -7.64 -7.09
N ALA A 135 11.30 -6.71 -6.16
CA ALA A 135 9.99 -6.57 -5.56
C ALA A 135 9.15 -5.51 -6.29
N VAL A 136 7.86 -5.78 -6.44
CA VAL A 136 6.92 -4.94 -7.15
C VAL A 136 5.77 -4.58 -6.19
N LEU A 137 5.67 -3.29 -5.86
CA LEU A 137 4.49 -2.75 -5.19
C LEU A 137 3.50 -2.32 -6.25
N ARG A 138 2.34 -2.99 -6.27
CA ARG A 138 1.24 -2.66 -7.17
C ARG A 138 0.50 -1.42 -6.71
N HIS A 139 -0.14 -0.76 -7.66
CA HIS A 139 -0.95 0.42 -7.40
C HIS A 139 -2.24 0.07 -6.64
N GLY A 140 -2.53 0.82 -5.59
CA GLY A 140 -3.75 0.67 -4.79
C GLY A 140 -4.97 1.32 -5.45
N ARG A 141 -6.17 0.98 -4.95
CA ARG A 141 -7.44 1.65 -5.30
C ARG A 141 -7.94 2.58 -4.21
N THR A 142 -7.18 2.74 -3.11
CA THR A 142 -7.57 3.54 -1.95
C THR A 142 -7.70 5.03 -2.27
N TRP A 143 -7.01 5.53 -3.30
CA TRP A 143 -7.18 6.90 -3.82
C TRP A 143 -8.60 7.23 -4.27
N LEU A 144 -9.41 6.23 -4.65
CA LEU A 144 -10.82 6.47 -4.96
C LEU A 144 -11.56 7.06 -3.77
N ARG A 145 -11.22 6.66 -2.53
CA ARG A 145 -11.87 7.18 -1.31
C ARG A 145 -11.70 8.68 -1.10
N ARG A 146 -10.70 9.28 -1.73
CA ARG A 146 -10.45 10.74 -1.70
C ARG A 146 -11.18 11.50 -2.80
N GLY A 147 -12.06 10.83 -3.53
CA GLY A 147 -12.89 11.45 -4.55
C GLY A 147 -13.75 12.59 -3.97
N PRO A 148 -14.14 13.56 -4.80
CA PRO A 148 -14.98 14.68 -4.39
C PRO A 148 -16.46 14.26 -4.26
N TYR A 149 -16.72 13.23 -3.44
CA TYR A 149 -18.06 12.66 -3.24
C TYR A 149 -19.08 13.66 -2.68
N ALA A 150 -18.59 14.72 -2.02
CA ALA A 150 -19.44 15.82 -1.55
C ALA A 150 -20.18 16.51 -2.70
N ALA A 151 -19.55 16.66 -3.88
CA ALA A 151 -20.21 17.25 -5.04
C ALA A 151 -21.37 16.37 -5.54
N LEU A 152 -21.19 15.05 -5.53
CA LEU A 152 -22.25 14.11 -5.92
C LEU A 152 -23.41 14.10 -4.92
N LEU A 153 -23.11 14.08 -3.62
CA LEU A 153 -24.15 14.15 -2.59
C LEU A 153 -24.90 15.47 -2.63
N PHE A 154 -24.20 16.60 -2.79
CA PHE A 154 -24.83 17.90 -2.93
C PHE A 154 -25.74 17.93 -4.16
N GLY A 155 -25.28 17.41 -5.30
CA GLY A 155 -26.11 17.29 -6.50
C GLY A 155 -27.38 16.47 -6.27
N ALA A 156 -27.29 15.36 -5.54
CA ALA A 156 -28.45 14.52 -5.22
C ALA A 156 -29.46 15.25 -4.31
N VAL A 157 -28.99 15.86 -3.22
CA VAL A 157 -29.84 16.64 -2.30
C VAL A 157 -30.47 17.84 -3.01
N PHE A 158 -29.70 18.51 -3.86
CA PHE A 158 -30.18 19.65 -4.64
C PHE A 158 -31.24 19.23 -5.68
N ALA A 159 -31.04 18.11 -6.39
CA ALA A 159 -32.03 17.56 -7.30
C ALA A 159 -33.35 17.23 -6.58
N GLU A 160 -33.26 16.63 -5.39
CA GLU A 160 -34.42 16.32 -4.56
C GLU A 160 -35.16 17.59 -4.10
N ALA A 161 -34.41 18.61 -3.67
CA ALA A 161 -34.99 19.89 -3.27
C ALA A 161 -35.72 20.58 -4.44
N VAL A 162 -35.12 20.57 -5.64
CA VAL A 162 -35.75 21.14 -6.85
C VAL A 162 -36.99 20.36 -7.25
N ALA A 163 -36.97 19.02 -7.15
CA ALA A 163 -38.14 18.19 -7.46
C ALA A 163 -39.33 18.40 -6.50
N ARG A 164 -39.08 18.95 -5.31
CA ARG A 164 -40.10 19.28 -4.30
C ARG A 164 -40.65 20.71 -4.43
N LEU A 165 -40.11 21.52 -5.35
CA LEU A 165 -40.59 22.89 -5.52
C LEU A 165 -41.98 22.91 -6.17
N PRO A 166 -42.85 23.87 -5.76
CA PRO A 166 -44.10 24.14 -6.46
C PRO A 166 -43.87 24.45 -7.95
N SER A 167 -44.76 23.98 -8.83
CA SER A 167 -44.63 24.10 -10.29
C SER A 167 -44.69 25.55 -10.81
N ASP A 168 -45.13 26.50 -9.99
CA ASP A 168 -45.19 27.93 -10.25
C ASP A 168 -43.85 28.66 -10.01
N VAL A 169 -42.89 28.00 -9.35
CA VAL A 169 -41.54 28.56 -9.12
C VAL A 169 -40.60 28.18 -10.26
N SER A 170 -40.28 29.14 -11.13
CA SER A 170 -39.28 28.95 -12.19
C SER A 170 -37.88 29.32 -11.71
N LEU A 171 -36.96 28.35 -11.74
CA LEU A 171 -35.54 28.55 -11.46
C LEU A 171 -34.69 28.71 -12.75
N GLY A 172 -35.33 28.72 -13.92
CA GLY A 172 -34.63 28.79 -15.21
C GLY A 172 -33.60 27.68 -15.39
N ILE A 173 -32.41 28.03 -15.90
CA ILE A 173 -31.31 27.08 -16.16
C ILE A 173 -30.47 26.74 -14.93
N LEU A 174 -30.66 27.45 -13.81
CA LEU A 174 -29.82 27.32 -12.62
C LEU A 174 -29.77 25.87 -12.08
N PRO A 175 -30.88 25.10 -12.03
CA PRO A 175 -30.82 23.74 -11.54
C PRO A 175 -29.98 22.82 -12.44
N ALA A 176 -30.14 22.96 -13.76
CA ALA A 176 -29.37 22.19 -14.73
C ALA A 176 -27.88 22.54 -14.65
N ALA A 177 -27.54 23.82 -14.52
CA ALA A 177 -26.16 24.28 -14.35
C ALA A 177 -25.52 23.74 -13.07
N ALA A 178 -26.24 23.82 -11.93
CA ALA A 178 -25.76 23.31 -10.64
C ALA A 178 -25.53 21.79 -10.68
N LEU A 179 -26.47 21.02 -11.23
CA LEU A 179 -26.31 19.57 -11.41
C LEU A 179 -25.16 19.23 -12.36
N GLY A 180 -25.02 19.98 -13.45
CA GLY A 180 -23.89 19.86 -14.38
C GLY A 180 -22.55 20.03 -13.67
N ILE A 181 -22.39 21.06 -12.84
CA ILE A 181 -21.17 21.30 -12.05
C ILE A 181 -20.91 20.13 -11.08
N CYS A 182 -21.95 19.64 -10.40
CA CYS A 182 -21.83 18.54 -9.45
C CYS A 182 -21.32 17.24 -10.08
N VAL A 183 -21.58 17.03 -11.38
CA VAL A 183 -21.07 15.90 -12.17
C VAL A 183 -19.69 16.20 -12.77
N LEU A 184 -19.46 17.44 -13.23
CA LEU A 184 -18.19 17.84 -13.84
C LEU A 184 -17.02 17.79 -12.87
N ILE A 185 -17.22 18.14 -11.59
CA ILE A 185 -16.18 18.07 -10.54
C ILE A 185 -15.58 16.65 -10.41
N PRO A 186 -16.37 15.59 -10.11
CA PRO A 186 -15.85 14.23 -10.00
C PRO A 186 -15.30 13.71 -11.32
N LEU A 187 -15.92 14.04 -12.45
CA LEU A 187 -15.42 13.65 -13.77
C LEU A 187 -14.02 14.22 -14.03
N THR A 188 -13.85 15.52 -13.80
CA THR A 188 -12.57 16.21 -13.96
C THR A 188 -11.51 15.64 -13.01
N TRP A 189 -11.90 15.38 -11.76
CA TRP A 189 -11.02 14.75 -10.77
C TRP A 189 -10.56 13.36 -11.21
N ILE A 190 -11.46 12.51 -11.74
CA ILE A 190 -11.11 11.19 -12.28
C ILE A 190 -10.12 11.34 -13.44
N VAL A 191 -10.39 12.22 -14.41
CA VAL A 191 -9.51 12.45 -15.57
C VAL A 191 -8.13 12.91 -15.13
N LEU A 192 -8.05 13.89 -14.23
CA LEU A 192 -6.77 14.37 -13.70
C LEU A 192 -6.03 13.28 -12.92
N SER A 193 -6.73 12.48 -12.12
CA SER A 193 -6.16 11.36 -11.37
C SER A 193 -5.64 10.27 -12.31
N TRP A 194 -6.41 9.89 -13.32
CA TRP A 194 -6.00 8.92 -14.34
C TRP A 194 -4.78 9.37 -15.13
N ARG A 195 -4.64 10.67 -15.44
CA ARG A 195 -3.41 11.16 -16.06
C ARG A 195 -2.18 11.00 -15.15
N HIS A 196 -2.34 10.96 -13.83
CA HIS A 196 -1.24 10.69 -12.90
C HIS A 196 -0.98 9.19 -12.70
N VAL A 197 -2.03 8.38 -12.72
CA VAL A 197 -1.96 6.92 -12.50
C VAL A 197 -1.58 6.15 -13.77
N GLY A 198 -2.11 6.56 -14.92
CA GLY A 198 -1.95 5.90 -16.22
C GLY A 198 -0.50 5.61 -16.62
N PRO A 199 0.45 6.57 -16.48
CA PRO A 199 1.86 6.32 -16.78
C PRO A 199 2.47 5.18 -15.99
N ARG A 200 1.93 4.83 -14.82
CA ARG A 200 2.50 3.83 -13.92
C ARG A 200 2.15 2.39 -14.30
N ARG A 201 1.27 2.19 -15.28
CA ARG A 201 0.88 0.85 -15.79
C ARG A 201 0.49 -0.13 -14.66
N GLY A 202 -0.19 0.37 -13.63
CA GLY A 202 -0.65 -0.44 -12.49
C GLY A 202 0.39 -0.73 -11.40
N LEU A 203 1.59 -0.15 -11.50
CA LEU A 203 2.63 -0.25 -10.47
C LEU A 203 2.69 1.03 -9.62
N ALA A 204 3.10 0.92 -8.38
CA ALA A 204 3.43 2.05 -7.53
C ALA A 204 4.95 2.26 -7.47
N LEU A 205 5.69 1.19 -7.16
CA LEU A 205 7.13 1.17 -6.98
C LEU A 205 7.69 -0.18 -7.44
N VAL A 206 8.90 -0.17 -7.99
CA VAL A 206 9.70 -1.38 -8.24
C VAL A 206 10.99 -1.23 -7.45
N LEU A 207 11.32 -2.22 -6.62
CA LEU A 207 12.47 -2.23 -5.74
C LEU A 207 13.46 -3.28 -6.22
N THR A 208 14.72 -2.87 -6.37
CA THR A 208 15.83 -3.73 -6.76
C THR A 208 16.94 -3.65 -5.72
N ALA A 209 17.94 -4.53 -5.81
CA ALA A 209 19.09 -4.51 -4.92
C ALA A 209 19.85 -3.17 -4.88
N HIS A 210 19.75 -2.34 -5.92
CA HIS A 210 20.55 -1.11 -6.05
C HIS A 210 19.72 0.17 -6.06
N GLU A 211 18.44 0.08 -6.41
CA GLU A 211 17.60 1.27 -6.60
C GLU A 211 16.10 0.99 -6.44
N ALA A 212 15.37 2.04 -6.09
CA ALA A 212 13.93 2.17 -6.28
C ALA A 212 13.64 2.82 -7.63
N LEU A 213 12.65 2.28 -8.34
CA LEU A 213 12.15 2.79 -9.60
C LEU A 213 10.68 3.19 -9.46
N MET A 214 10.34 4.36 -10.02
CA MET A 214 8.95 4.78 -10.23
C MET A 214 8.80 5.37 -11.60
N ARG A 215 7.64 5.12 -12.21
CA ARG A 215 7.25 5.82 -13.42
C ARG A 215 6.41 7.05 -13.13
N THR A 216 6.79 8.14 -13.78
CA THR A 216 6.05 9.41 -13.84
C THR A 216 5.71 9.72 -15.30
N ARG A 217 5.03 10.84 -15.56
CA ARG A 217 4.84 11.31 -16.95
C ARG A 217 6.15 11.62 -17.65
N GLY A 218 7.17 12.07 -16.92
CA GLY A 218 8.51 12.38 -17.44
C GLY A 218 9.40 11.16 -17.65
N GLY A 219 8.88 9.93 -17.44
CA GLY A 219 9.65 8.70 -17.53
C GLY A 219 9.90 8.04 -16.17
N VAL A 220 10.83 7.09 -16.14
CA VAL A 220 11.17 6.33 -14.93
C VAL A 220 12.18 7.11 -14.10
N LEU A 221 11.77 7.56 -12.92
CA LEU A 221 12.64 8.12 -11.89
C LEU A 221 13.37 6.98 -11.18
N ARG A 222 14.68 7.18 -11.01
CA ARG A 222 15.57 6.27 -10.29
C ARG A 222 15.96 6.91 -8.97
N ALA A 223 15.93 6.12 -7.91
CA ALA A 223 16.45 6.49 -6.60
C ALA A 223 17.43 5.38 -6.19
N ARG A 224 18.71 5.58 -6.49
CA ARG A 224 19.76 4.64 -6.08
C ARG A 224 19.91 4.67 -4.57
N TRP A 225 20.12 3.52 -3.95
CA TRP A 225 20.25 3.43 -2.50
C TRP A 225 21.45 4.21 -1.95
N THR A 226 22.49 4.40 -2.77
CA THR A 226 23.65 5.26 -2.48
C THR A 226 23.27 6.73 -2.36
N ASP A 227 22.24 7.16 -3.10
CA ASP A 227 21.84 8.56 -3.22
C ASP A 227 20.65 8.88 -2.31
N VAL A 228 20.20 7.89 -1.51
CA VAL A 228 19.05 7.98 -0.60
C VAL A 228 19.54 7.89 0.86
N PRO A 229 19.90 9.02 1.50
CA PRO A 229 20.40 9.03 2.87
C PRO A 229 19.34 8.59 3.88
N SER A 230 18.10 9.02 3.66
CA SER A 230 16.96 8.75 4.55
C SER A 230 15.68 8.49 3.78
N MET A 231 14.79 7.71 4.39
CA MET A 231 13.43 7.49 3.96
C MET A 231 12.52 7.66 5.17
N ALA A 232 11.33 8.22 4.98
CA ALA A 232 10.40 8.49 6.08
C ALA A 232 8.95 8.44 5.59
N VAL A 233 8.02 8.29 6.53
CA VAL A 233 6.59 8.54 6.29
C VAL A 233 6.25 9.93 6.78
N GLU A 234 5.97 10.84 5.85
CA GLU A 234 5.38 12.14 6.16
C GLU A 234 3.89 11.97 6.48
N LYS A 235 3.41 12.75 7.43
CA LYS A 235 2.02 12.75 7.90
C LYS A 235 1.44 14.14 7.73
N ALA A 236 0.22 14.21 7.21
CA ALA A 236 -0.50 15.46 7.05
C ALA A 236 -1.98 15.24 7.36
N ALA A 237 -2.52 16.04 8.28
CA ALA A 237 -3.96 16.03 8.56
C ALA A 237 -4.73 16.56 7.36
N GLY A 238 -5.87 15.92 7.07
CA GLY A 238 -6.79 16.32 6.02
C GLY A 238 -8.21 15.95 6.38
N TRP A 239 -9.16 16.56 5.70
CA TRP A 239 -10.57 16.21 5.82
C TRP A 239 -11.06 15.62 4.50
N SER A 240 -11.80 14.52 4.58
CA SER A 240 -12.56 13.98 3.46
C SER A 240 -13.96 13.61 3.91
N LEU A 241 -14.91 13.58 2.97
CA LEU A 241 -16.28 13.23 3.31
C LEU A 241 -16.42 11.78 3.80
N LEU A 242 -15.67 10.83 3.20
CA LEU A 242 -15.79 9.42 3.53
C LEU A 242 -15.01 9.03 4.80
N ASP A 243 -13.84 9.62 5.00
CA ASP A 243 -12.95 9.28 6.12
C ASP A 243 -13.00 10.32 7.25
N GLY A 244 -13.73 11.43 7.07
CA GLY A 244 -13.79 12.53 8.03
C GLY A 244 -12.45 13.23 8.21
N TRP A 245 -12.16 13.65 9.45
CA TRP A 245 -10.81 14.08 9.83
C TRP A 245 -9.87 12.87 9.81
N SER A 246 -8.91 12.88 8.90
CA SER A 246 -8.04 11.74 8.61
C SER A 246 -6.60 12.20 8.43
N GLU A 247 -5.67 11.30 8.72
CA GLU A 247 -4.25 11.53 8.51
C GLU A 247 -3.86 10.95 7.14
N THR A 248 -3.48 11.82 6.21
CA THR A 248 -2.85 11.42 4.96
C THR A 248 -1.39 11.13 5.19
N ARG A 249 -0.90 10.05 4.59
CA ARG A 249 0.45 9.55 4.81
C ARG A 249 1.17 9.47 3.48
N LYS A 250 2.44 9.89 3.46
CA LYS A 250 3.25 9.90 2.25
C LYS A 250 4.60 9.27 2.51
N LEU A 251 4.98 8.30 1.69
CA LEU A 251 6.33 7.76 1.68
C LEU A 251 7.26 8.76 1.00
N ARG A 252 8.33 9.17 1.69
CA ARG A 252 9.35 10.10 1.20
C ARG A 252 10.70 9.41 1.06
N PHE A 253 11.33 9.61 -0.08
CA PHE A 253 12.75 9.30 -0.32
C PHE A 253 13.52 10.61 -0.42
N ASP A 254 14.41 10.86 0.54
CA ASP A 254 15.33 11.99 0.47
C ASP A 254 16.46 11.65 -0.48
N ARG A 255 16.93 12.62 -1.28
CA ARG A 255 17.99 12.41 -2.26
C ARG A 255 19.07 13.48 -2.11
N VAL A 256 20.35 13.08 -2.13
CA VAL A 256 21.50 13.95 -1.78
C VAL A 256 21.55 15.23 -2.64
N GLU A 257 21.14 15.17 -3.90
CA GLU A 257 21.25 16.30 -4.85
C GLU A 257 19.96 16.54 -5.66
N ASN A 258 18.87 15.88 -5.27
CA ASN A 258 17.64 15.91 -6.04
C ASN A 258 16.42 16.16 -5.15
N THR A 259 15.35 16.66 -5.75
CA THR A 259 14.08 16.85 -5.02
C THR A 259 13.61 15.54 -4.38
N PRO A 260 13.13 15.57 -3.13
CA PRO A 260 12.61 14.38 -2.47
C PRO A 260 11.44 13.80 -3.25
N ILE A 261 11.44 12.48 -3.42
CA ILE A 261 10.33 11.81 -4.09
C ILE A 261 9.27 11.49 -3.03
N ARG A 262 8.04 11.96 -3.24
CA ARG A 262 6.90 11.74 -2.34
C ARG A 262 5.83 10.88 -3.00
N TYR A 263 5.36 9.87 -2.27
CA TYR A 263 4.30 8.98 -2.70
C TYR A 263 3.17 8.99 -1.72
N ASP A 264 1.97 9.25 -2.21
CA ASP A 264 0.79 9.13 -1.38
C ASP A 264 0.46 7.66 -1.09
N GLU A 265 0.19 7.33 0.18
CA GLU A 265 -0.29 6.02 0.61
C GLU A 265 -1.54 5.59 -0.16
N ALA A 266 -2.40 6.55 -0.54
CA ALA A 266 -3.60 6.26 -1.31
C ALA A 266 -3.32 5.62 -2.69
N PHE A 267 -2.10 5.78 -3.21
CA PHE A 267 -1.65 5.17 -4.45
C PHE A 267 -0.75 3.95 -4.23
N LEU A 268 -0.23 3.78 -3.01
CA LEU A 268 0.47 2.58 -2.60
C LEU A 268 -0.59 1.49 -2.39
N GLY A 269 -0.39 0.31 -2.99
CA GLY A 269 -1.27 -0.84 -2.74
C GLY A 269 -1.18 -1.38 -1.31
N VAL A 270 -0.34 -0.79 -0.47
CA VAL A 270 -0.03 -1.18 0.91
C VAL A 270 0.17 0.08 1.77
N PRO A 271 0.04 -0.01 3.11
CA PRO A 271 0.32 1.12 4.00
C PRO A 271 1.73 1.68 3.83
N ALA A 272 1.91 2.99 4.05
CA ALA A 272 3.19 3.66 3.80
C ALA A 272 4.34 3.11 4.66
N ASP A 273 4.08 2.67 5.90
CA ASP A 273 5.11 2.07 6.77
C ASP A 273 5.60 0.74 6.24
N VAL A 274 4.69 -0.05 5.65
CA VAL A 274 5.04 -1.36 5.09
C VAL A 274 5.90 -1.15 3.84
N ALA A 275 5.54 -0.18 3.00
CA ALA A 275 6.35 0.21 1.86
C ALA A 275 7.72 0.77 2.29
N LEU A 276 7.77 1.58 3.35
CA LEU A 276 9.01 2.09 3.94
C LEU A 276 9.89 0.94 4.43
N ALA A 277 9.36 0.04 5.23
CA ALA A 277 10.10 -1.09 5.80
C ALA A 277 10.61 -2.04 4.71
N LEU A 278 9.82 -2.27 3.66
CA LEU A 278 10.27 -3.01 2.48
C LEU A 278 11.43 -2.29 1.77
N ALA A 279 11.30 -0.98 1.52
CA ALA A 279 12.37 -0.18 0.91
C ALA A 279 13.64 -0.15 1.77
N GLU A 280 13.51 -0.08 3.10
CA GLU A 280 14.63 -0.19 4.04
C GLU A 280 15.28 -1.56 4.00
N ALA A 281 14.50 -2.64 3.93
CA ALA A 281 15.03 -3.99 3.79
C ALA A 281 15.86 -4.13 2.51
N TYR A 282 15.43 -3.50 1.41
CA TYR A 282 16.21 -3.42 0.18
C TYR A 282 17.48 -2.57 0.33
N ARG A 283 17.37 -1.37 0.91
CA ARG A 283 18.50 -0.47 1.16
C ARG A 283 19.58 -1.11 2.03
N LYS A 284 19.16 -1.90 3.04
CA LYS A 284 20.05 -2.67 3.95
C LYS A 284 20.53 -3.99 3.34
N GLY A 285 20.07 -4.38 2.15
CA GLY A 285 20.50 -5.58 1.43
C GLY A 285 19.82 -6.90 1.84
N ALA A 286 18.73 -6.86 2.61
CA ALA A 286 18.04 -8.04 3.13
C ALA A 286 17.22 -8.83 2.08
N LEU A 287 16.68 -8.16 1.05
CA LEU A 287 15.70 -8.77 0.10
C LEU A 287 16.09 -8.76 -1.39
N GLY A 288 17.18 -8.10 -1.77
CA GLY A 288 17.53 -7.89 -3.19
C GLY A 288 18.44 -8.95 -3.83
N ARG A 289 18.94 -9.92 -3.07
CA ARG A 289 20.17 -10.64 -3.46
C ARG A 289 20.10 -12.17 -3.48
N ARG A 290 19.13 -12.75 -2.79
CA ARG A 290 19.03 -14.20 -2.63
C ARG A 290 18.53 -14.89 -3.91
N GLY A 291 17.66 -14.25 -4.68
CA GLY A 291 17.15 -14.80 -5.94
C GLY A 291 18.22 -15.01 -7.01
N ALA A 292 19.33 -14.25 -6.97
CA ALA A 292 20.45 -14.40 -7.90
C ALA A 292 21.33 -15.62 -7.62
N ARG A 293 21.23 -16.27 -6.44
CA ARG A 293 21.99 -17.48 -6.09
C ARG A 293 21.30 -18.78 -6.51
N SER A 294 20.03 -18.76 -6.90
CA SER A 294 19.26 -19.97 -7.24
C SER A 294 19.50 -20.51 -8.67
N THR A 295 20.38 -19.87 -9.45
CA THR A 295 20.72 -20.28 -10.83
C THR A 295 22.18 -20.71 -10.98
N GLY A 296 22.82 -21.15 -9.89
CA GLY A 296 24.18 -21.70 -9.88
C GLY A 296 24.17 -23.21 -9.75
#